data_AF-A0A7S4RIE1-F1
#
_entry.id   AF-A0A7S4RIE1-F1
#
_cell.length_a   1.000
_cell.length_b   1.000
_cell.length_c   1.000
_cell.angle_alpha   90.00
_cell.angle_beta   90.00
_cell.angle_gamma   90.00
#
_symmetry.space_group_name_H-M   'P 1'
#
loop_
_entity.id
_entity.type
_entity.pdbx_description
1 polymer ?
#
loop_
_entity_poly.entity_id
_entity_poly.type
_entity_poly.pdbx_seq_one_letter_code
_entity_poly.pdbx_strand_id
1 'polypeptide(L)'
;EDGRPTPGPAFARQFRCAGMGNSDSHAAFVDGVKRLLVEDVPDDDREFWFALFTAPVSIEDVFEIIGPDHVRQLRRKRPRNLQVFLRRIVGTMSDVCRAADEGVIPSPLATAANTVIRLLTRIVPFLLEEPEDPVVHDILWRSGGHRASPAAGGEDAEAAAAPAAPA
;
A
#
# COMPACT_ATOMS: atom_id res chain seq x y z
N GLU A 1 -37.34 -18.10 17.52
CA GLU A 1 -37.27 -17.36 16.24
C GLU A 1 -36.08 -16.42 16.34
N ASP A 2 -34.93 -16.84 15.83
CA ASP A 2 -33.65 -16.13 16.02
C ASP A 2 -33.37 -15.26 14.79
N GLY A 3 -33.43 -13.94 14.98
CA GLY A 3 -33.16 -12.93 13.98
C GLY A 3 -31.66 -12.72 13.78
N ARG A 4 -31.08 -13.35 12.76
CA ARG A 4 -29.77 -12.96 12.21
C ARG A 4 -29.98 -12.04 10.99
N PRO A 5 -29.38 -10.85 10.95
CA PRO A 5 -29.45 -9.99 9.78
C PRO A 5 -28.65 -10.63 8.64
N THR A 6 -29.31 -10.85 7.51
CA THR A 6 -28.67 -11.27 6.25
C THR A 6 -27.73 -10.15 5.77
N PRO A 7 -26.47 -10.45 5.42
CA PRO A 7 -25.57 -9.45 4.86
C PRO A 7 -26.12 -8.94 3.51
N GLY A 8 -26.24 -7.62 3.39
CA GLY A 8 -26.87 -6.96 2.25
C GLY A 8 -26.07 -7.10 0.93
N PRO A 9 -26.73 -6.91 -0.23
CA PRO A 9 -26.18 -7.16 -1.57
C PRO A 9 -25.06 -6.20 -2.02
N ALA A 10 -24.57 -5.32 -1.15
CA ALA A 10 -23.54 -4.34 -1.48
C ALA A 10 -22.12 -4.93 -1.55
N PHE A 11 -21.84 -6.00 -0.79
CA PHE A 11 -20.50 -6.61 -0.77
C PHE A 11 -20.21 -7.47 -2.02
N ALA A 12 -21.25 -7.92 -2.72
CA ALA A 12 -21.15 -8.84 -3.85
C ALA A 12 -20.78 -8.17 -5.19
N ARG A 13 -20.78 -6.84 -5.29
CA ARG A 13 -20.61 -6.13 -6.58
C ARG A 13 -19.16 -5.77 -6.94
N GLN A 14 -18.19 -5.94 -6.05
CA GLN A 14 -16.80 -5.53 -6.28
C GLN A 14 -15.91 -6.65 -6.89
N PHE A 15 -16.40 -7.89 -6.99
CA PHE A 15 -15.56 -9.05 -7.32
C PHE A 15 -15.77 -9.58 -8.74
N ARG A 16 -15.63 -8.72 -9.75
CA ARG A 16 -15.46 -9.19 -11.14
C ARG A 16 -13.98 -9.52 -11.36
N CYS A 17 -13.60 -10.77 -11.11
CA CYS A 17 -12.30 -11.30 -11.51
C CYS A 17 -12.25 -11.38 -13.04
N ALA A 18 -11.57 -10.43 -13.68
CA ALA A 18 -11.00 -10.67 -14.99
C ALA A 18 -9.78 -11.58 -14.77
N GLY A 19 -9.77 -12.77 -15.39
CA GLY A 19 -8.62 -13.65 -15.39
C GLY A 19 -7.46 -12.99 -16.13
N MET A 20 -6.59 -12.32 -15.40
CA MET A 20 -5.31 -11.82 -15.90
C MET A 20 -4.26 -12.92 -15.69
N GLY A 21 -3.42 -13.13 -16.70
CA GLY A 21 -2.35 -14.12 -16.64
C GLY A 21 -1.33 -13.78 -15.55
N ASN A 22 -0.52 -14.76 -15.17
CA ASN A 22 0.54 -14.59 -14.16
C ASN A 22 1.49 -13.43 -14.52
N SER A 23 1.83 -13.28 -15.81
CA SER A 23 2.68 -12.20 -16.30
C SER A 23 2.06 -10.80 -16.15
N ASP A 24 0.76 -10.67 -16.43
CA ASP A 24 0.04 -9.39 -16.30
C ASP A 24 -0.09 -9.00 -14.82
N SER A 25 -0.32 -10.00 -13.96
CA SER A 25 -0.39 -9.81 -12.50
C SER A 25 0.95 -9.36 -11.92
N HIS A 26 2.05 -9.95 -12.38
CA HIS A 26 3.41 -9.56 -11.99
C HIS A 26 3.73 -8.13 -12.45
N ALA A 27 3.44 -7.79 -13.71
CA ALA A 27 3.65 -6.44 -14.23
C ALA A 27 2.85 -5.38 -13.45
N ALA A 28 1.57 -5.64 -13.18
CA ALA A 28 0.73 -4.75 -12.38
C ALA A 28 1.28 -4.51 -10.96
N PHE A 29 1.82 -5.56 -10.33
CA PHE A 29 2.46 -5.43 -9.01
C PHE A 29 3.75 -4.60 -9.08
N VAL A 30 4.63 -4.86 -10.06
CA VAL A 30 5.86 -4.08 -10.27
C VAL A 30 5.53 -2.60 -10.49
N ASP A 31 4.57 -2.31 -11.35
CA ASP A 31 4.18 -0.93 -11.65
C ASP A 31 3.52 -0.27 -10.45
N GLY A 32 2.77 -1.03 -9.65
CA GLY A 32 2.21 -0.55 -8.39
C GLY A 32 3.28 -0.17 -7.35
N VAL A 33 4.33 -0.99 -7.20
CA VAL A 33 5.47 -0.68 -6.33
C VAL A 33 6.25 0.54 -6.84
N LYS A 34 6.47 0.65 -8.16
CA LYS A 34 7.11 1.85 -8.74
C LYS A 34 6.28 3.10 -8.50
N ARG A 35 4.95 3.03 -8.68
CA ARG A 35 4.05 4.16 -8.40
C ARG A 35 4.16 4.61 -6.95
N LEU A 36 4.24 3.70 -5.97
CA LEU A 36 4.47 4.06 -4.56
C LEU A 36 5.79 4.81 -4.32
N LEU A 37 6.83 4.53 -5.12
CA LEU A 37 8.15 5.14 -5.01
C LEU A 37 8.25 6.50 -5.73
N VAL A 38 7.40 6.74 -6.75
CA VAL A 38 7.51 7.87 -7.70
C VAL A 38 6.33 8.85 -7.61
N GLU A 39 5.19 8.46 -7.07
CA GLU A 39 4.00 9.32 -6.98
C GLU A 39 3.30 9.19 -5.63
N ASP A 40 2.62 10.24 -5.20
CA ASP A 40 1.83 10.19 -3.97
C ASP A 40 0.51 9.49 -4.25
N VAL A 41 0.32 8.34 -3.63
CA VAL A 41 -0.89 7.52 -3.81
C VAL A 41 -1.87 7.89 -2.71
N PRO A 42 -3.07 8.37 -3.05
CA PRO A 42 -4.01 8.79 -2.04
C PRO A 42 -4.62 7.57 -1.36
N ASP A 43 -5.04 7.75 -0.10
CA ASP A 43 -5.61 6.67 0.71
C ASP A 43 -6.86 6.10 0.04
N ASP A 44 -7.69 6.94 -0.57
CA ASP A 44 -8.98 6.60 -1.18
C ASP A 44 -8.91 5.99 -2.59
N ASP A 45 -7.73 5.81 -3.19
CA ASP A 45 -7.54 5.11 -4.47
C ASP A 45 -7.77 3.59 -4.30
N ARG A 46 -9.04 3.21 -4.11
CA ARG A 46 -9.45 1.83 -3.83
C ARG A 46 -9.07 0.88 -4.95
N GLU A 47 -9.11 1.34 -6.20
CA GLU A 47 -8.78 0.50 -7.36
C GLU A 47 -7.29 0.14 -7.35
N PHE A 48 -6.42 1.11 -7.09
CA PHE A 48 -4.99 0.86 -6.93
C PHE A 48 -4.69 -0.12 -5.79
N TRP A 49 -5.20 0.16 -4.59
CA TRP A 49 -4.91 -0.68 -3.42
C TRP A 49 -5.45 -2.10 -3.58
N PHE A 50 -6.65 -2.22 -4.15
CA PHE A 50 -7.23 -3.52 -4.46
C PHE A 50 -6.36 -4.28 -5.46
N ALA A 51 -6.04 -3.67 -6.60
CA ALA A 51 -5.22 -4.31 -7.63
C ALA A 51 -3.85 -4.75 -7.09
N LEU A 52 -3.18 -3.90 -6.30
CA LEU A 52 -1.87 -4.18 -5.71
C LEU A 52 -1.90 -5.39 -4.78
N PHE A 53 -2.93 -5.52 -3.93
CA PHE A 53 -3.00 -6.61 -2.96
C PHE A 53 -3.58 -7.90 -3.55
N THR A 54 -4.52 -7.80 -4.49
CA THR A 54 -5.13 -8.99 -5.12
C THR A 54 -4.30 -9.58 -6.25
N ALA A 55 -3.19 -8.94 -6.64
CA ALA A 55 -2.25 -9.51 -7.61
C ALA A 55 -1.65 -10.82 -7.05
N PRO A 56 -1.85 -11.97 -7.72
CA PRO A 56 -1.21 -13.21 -7.33
C PRO A 56 0.29 -13.14 -7.63
N VAL A 57 1.09 -12.87 -6.60
CA VAL A 57 2.56 -12.84 -6.67
C VAL A 57 3.16 -13.85 -5.72
N SER A 58 4.22 -14.56 -6.11
CA SER A 58 4.92 -15.51 -5.23
C SER A 58 5.73 -14.78 -4.14
N ILE A 59 6.23 -15.51 -3.15
CA ILE A 59 7.11 -14.87 -2.14
C ILE A 59 8.45 -14.50 -2.76
N GLU A 60 8.95 -15.31 -3.69
CA GLU A 60 10.17 -15.08 -4.45
C GLU A 60 10.05 -13.77 -5.25
N ASP A 61 8.94 -13.57 -5.98
CA ASP A 61 8.69 -12.35 -6.76
C ASP A 61 8.66 -11.12 -5.84
N VAL A 62 7.98 -11.20 -4.70
CA VAL A 62 7.92 -10.08 -3.73
C VAL A 62 9.31 -9.69 -3.25
N PHE A 63 10.19 -10.67 -3.00
CA PHE A 63 11.54 -10.43 -2.50
C PHE A 63 12.47 -9.86 -3.58
N GLU A 64 12.28 -10.26 -4.83
CA GLU A 64 12.99 -9.73 -5.99
C GLU A 64 12.58 -8.27 -6.28
N ILE A 65 11.27 -7.99 -6.28
CA ILE A 65 10.71 -6.68 -6.64
C ILE A 65 10.93 -5.67 -5.52
N ILE A 66 10.76 -6.07 -4.26
CA ILE A 66 10.92 -5.20 -3.10
C ILE A 66 12.31 -5.37 -2.52
N GLY A 67 13.24 -4.58 -3.05
CA GLY A 67 14.57 -4.40 -2.48
C GLY A 67 14.55 -3.60 -1.17
N PRO A 68 15.60 -3.75 -0.33
CA PRO A 68 15.74 -2.95 0.89
C PRO A 68 15.80 -1.45 0.60
N ASP A 69 16.42 -1.06 -0.52
CA ASP A 69 16.54 0.34 -0.92
C ASP A 69 15.19 0.98 -1.27
N HIS A 70 14.23 0.21 -1.78
CA HIS A 70 12.86 0.69 -2.01
C HIS A 70 12.18 1.06 -0.68
N VAL A 71 12.37 0.25 0.38
CA VAL A 71 11.82 0.54 1.71
C VAL A 71 12.47 1.77 2.33
N ARG A 72 13.80 1.88 2.25
CA ARG A 72 14.55 3.05 2.71
C ARG A 72 14.14 4.32 1.95
N GLN A 73 13.91 4.20 0.64
CA GLN A 73 13.44 5.29 -0.20
C GLN A 73 12.04 5.74 0.20
N LEU A 74 11.09 4.81 0.42
CA LEU A 74 9.76 5.14 0.92
C LEU A 74 9.82 5.87 2.26
N ARG A 75 10.64 5.37 3.19
CA ARG A 75 10.82 5.96 4.51
C ARG A 75 11.31 7.41 4.44
N ARG A 76 12.33 7.68 3.62
CA ARG A 76 12.99 8.99 3.54
C ARG A 76 12.28 9.99 2.63
N LYS A 77 11.83 9.56 1.46
CA LYS A 77 11.28 10.45 0.42
C LYS A 77 9.76 10.57 0.46
N ARG A 78 9.05 9.52 0.89
CA ARG A 78 7.57 9.46 0.84
C ARG A 78 6.97 8.83 2.10
N PRO A 79 7.22 9.42 3.28
CA PRO A 79 6.73 8.86 4.54
C PRO A 79 5.19 8.77 4.59
N ARG A 80 4.49 9.68 3.91
CA ARG A 80 3.03 9.65 3.79
C ARG A 80 2.54 8.41 3.03
N ASN A 81 3.19 8.04 1.92
CA ASN A 81 2.86 6.83 1.19
C ASN A 81 3.11 5.59 2.04
N LEU A 82 4.24 5.54 2.74
CA LEU A 82 4.55 4.43 3.66
C LEU A 82 3.48 4.28 4.74
N GLN A 83 3.03 5.38 5.32
CA GLN A 83 1.94 5.39 6.30
C GLN A 83 0.62 4.88 5.73
N VAL A 84 0.22 5.36 4.54
CA VAL A 84 -1.00 4.90 3.86
C VAL A 84 -0.90 3.42 3.53
N PHE A 85 0.24 2.99 2.98
CA PHE A 85 0.50 1.60 2.64
C PHE A 85 0.38 0.66 3.84
N LEU A 86 1.02 0.99 4.98
CA LEU A 86 0.90 0.20 6.21
C LEU A 86 -0.53 0.21 6.76
N ARG A 87 -1.22 1.35 6.73
CA ARG A 87 -2.64 1.41 7.12
C ARG A 87 -3.51 0.51 6.26
N ARG A 88 -3.27 0.51 4.95
CA ARG A 88 -4.02 -0.31 3.98
C ARG A 88 -3.74 -1.80 4.19
N ILE A 89 -2.51 -2.19 4.52
CA ILE A 89 -2.19 -3.56 4.94
C ILE A 89 -3.01 -3.97 6.17
N VAL A 90 -3.01 -3.15 7.23
CA VAL A 90 -3.76 -3.45 8.46
C VAL A 90 -5.27 -3.50 8.19
N GLY A 91 -5.79 -2.60 7.37
CA GLY A 91 -7.18 -2.58 6.93
C GLY A 91 -7.59 -3.87 6.20
N THR A 92 -6.77 -4.31 5.22
CA THR A 92 -6.98 -5.57 4.51
C THR A 92 -7.01 -6.75 5.47
N MET A 93 -6.08 -6.83 6.44
CA MET A 93 -6.07 -7.89 7.44
C MET A 93 -7.33 -7.87 8.32
N SER A 94 -7.79 -6.68 8.72
CA SER A 94 -9.04 -6.54 9.48
C SER A 94 -10.26 -6.99 8.66
N ASP A 95 -10.31 -6.69 7.36
CA ASP A 95 -11.38 -7.12 6.47
C ASP A 95 -11.39 -8.65 6.31
N VAL A 96 -10.22 -9.28 6.23
CA VAL A 96 -10.06 -10.75 6.20
C VAL A 96 -10.61 -11.37 7.49
N CYS A 97 -10.24 -10.83 8.66
CA CYS A 97 -10.74 -11.33 9.94
C CYS A 97 -12.27 -11.24 10.02
N ARG A 98 -12.86 -10.11 9.62
CA ARG A 98 -14.33 -9.96 9.59
C ARG A 98 -15.00 -10.98 8.66
N ALA A 99 -14.45 -11.20 7.47
CA ALA A 99 -14.98 -12.20 6.54
C ALA A 99 -14.85 -13.64 7.08
N ALA A 100 -13.79 -13.92 7.83
CA ALA A 100 -13.62 -15.21 8.51
C ALA A 100 -14.68 -15.42 9.60
N ASP A 101 -15.02 -14.39 10.37
CA ASP A 101 -16.10 -14.43 11.38
C ASP A 101 -17.47 -14.68 10.74
N GLU A 102 -17.69 -14.19 9.51
CA GLU A 102 -18.89 -14.46 8.70
C GLU A 102 -18.92 -15.87 8.08
N GLY A 103 -17.81 -16.62 8.20
CA GLY A 103 -17.72 -18.04 7.85
C GLY A 103 -17.23 -18.34 6.42
N VAL A 104 -17.00 -17.34 5.57
CA VAL A 104 -16.48 -17.52 4.20
C VAL A 104 -15.54 -16.37 3.84
N ILE A 105 -14.30 -16.69 3.51
CA ILE A 105 -13.33 -15.73 2.98
C ILE A 105 -13.38 -15.76 1.45
N PRO A 106 -13.75 -14.65 0.78
CA PRO A 106 -13.73 -14.58 -0.68
C PRO A 106 -12.31 -14.80 -1.23
N SER A 107 -12.19 -15.50 -2.37
CA SER A 107 -10.89 -15.81 -2.98
C SER A 107 -9.97 -14.58 -3.17
N PRO A 108 -10.45 -13.42 -3.67
CA PRO A 108 -9.58 -12.25 -3.81
C PRO A 108 -9.06 -11.72 -2.47
N LEU A 109 -9.86 -11.82 -1.41
CA LEU A 109 -9.48 -11.40 -0.06
C LEU A 109 -8.45 -12.36 0.55
N ALA A 110 -8.56 -13.66 0.26
CA ALA A 110 -7.55 -14.65 0.63
C ALA A 110 -6.22 -14.41 -0.11
N THR A 111 -6.25 -14.06 -1.39
CA THR A 111 -5.04 -13.64 -2.13
C THR A 111 -4.43 -12.39 -1.51
N ALA A 112 -5.25 -11.37 -1.25
CA ALA A 112 -4.81 -10.14 -0.60
C ALA A 112 -4.16 -10.39 0.76
N ALA A 113 -4.74 -11.26 1.60
CA ALA A 113 -4.17 -11.66 2.88
C ALA A 113 -2.75 -12.23 2.74
N ASN A 114 -2.55 -13.16 1.79
CA ASN A 114 -1.23 -13.74 1.53
C ASN A 114 -0.24 -12.69 1.05
N THR A 115 -0.64 -11.82 0.13
CA THR A 115 0.20 -10.75 -0.41
C THR A 115 0.60 -9.76 0.69
N VAL A 116 -0.33 -9.27 1.52
CA VAL A 116 0.00 -8.30 2.58
C VAL A 116 0.89 -8.89 3.67
N ILE A 117 0.72 -10.19 4.01
CA ILE A 117 1.62 -10.87 4.94
C ILE A 117 3.03 -10.95 4.35
N ARG A 118 3.17 -11.35 3.08
CA ARG A 118 4.47 -11.38 2.38
C ARG A 118 5.12 -10.00 2.34
N LEU A 119 4.36 -8.96 2.01
CA LEU A 119 4.81 -7.57 2.04
C LEU A 119 5.33 -7.18 3.43
N LEU A 120 4.60 -7.47 4.50
CA LEU A 120 5.03 -7.18 5.87
C LEU A 120 6.32 -7.91 6.23
N THR A 121 6.42 -9.20 5.92
CA THR A 121 7.64 -9.98 6.21
C THR A 121 8.87 -9.42 5.50
N ARG A 122 8.68 -8.80 4.33
CA ARG A 122 9.76 -8.16 3.57
C ARG A 122 10.09 -6.76 4.09
N ILE A 123 9.09 -5.98 4.47
CA ILE A 123 9.24 -4.53 4.73
C ILE A 123 9.62 -4.24 6.17
N VAL A 124 9.05 -4.98 7.14
CA VAL A 124 9.27 -4.73 8.58
C VAL A 124 10.75 -4.80 8.99
N PRO A 125 11.56 -5.78 8.53
CA PRO A 125 12.98 -5.82 8.89
C PRO A 125 13.74 -4.54 8.49
N PHE A 126 13.44 -3.99 7.33
CA PHE A 126 14.10 -2.78 6.81
C PHE A 126 13.50 -1.49 7.39
N LEU A 127 12.22 -1.52 7.76
CA LEU A 127 11.56 -0.41 8.44
C LEU A 127 12.17 -0.18 9.84
N LEU A 128 12.52 -1.27 10.54
CA LEU A 128 13.06 -1.25 11.91
C LEU A 128 14.60 -1.27 11.98
N GLU A 129 15.31 -1.08 10.86
CA GLU A 129 16.78 -0.95 10.85
C GLU A 129 17.28 0.21 11.73
N GLU A 130 16.52 1.30 11.77
CA GLU A 130 16.82 2.51 12.56
C GLU A 130 15.69 2.72 13.59
N PRO A 131 15.78 2.13 14.80
CA PRO A 131 14.68 2.15 15.78
C PRO A 131 14.34 3.55 16.31
N GLU A 132 15.28 4.49 16.18
CA GLU A 132 15.15 5.88 16.61
C GLU A 132 14.69 6.81 15.47
N ASP A 133 14.36 6.29 14.28
CA ASP A 133 13.85 7.11 13.18
C ASP A 133 12.50 7.76 13.59
N PRO A 134 12.45 9.10 13.73
CA PRO A 134 11.26 9.80 14.21
C PRO A 134 10.07 9.64 13.25
N VAL A 135 10.33 9.46 11.95
CA VAL A 135 9.28 9.22 10.96
C VAL A 135 8.63 7.87 11.22
N VAL A 136 9.43 6.81 11.36
CA VAL A 136 8.92 5.45 11.61
C VAL A 136 8.19 5.38 12.95
N HIS A 137 8.78 5.98 13.98
CA HIS A 137 8.16 6.07 15.30
C HIS A 137 6.78 6.74 15.23
N ASP A 138 6.67 7.86 14.50
CA ASP A 138 5.39 8.54 14.32
C ASP A 138 4.39 7.70 13.51
N ILE A 139 4.82 7.00 12.45
CA ILE A 139 3.92 6.16 11.64
C ILE A 139 3.35 5.00 12.47
N LEU A 140 4.20 4.33 13.26
CA LEU A 140 3.83 3.09 13.95
C LEU A 140 3.15 3.35 15.30
N TRP A 141 3.65 4.29 16.09
CA TRP A 141 3.31 4.40 17.51
C TRP A 141 2.53 5.67 17.87
N ARG A 142 2.57 6.72 17.05
CA ARG A 142 1.83 7.95 17.30
C ARG A 142 0.41 7.87 16.78
N SER A 143 -0.57 8.21 17.62
CA SER A 143 -1.95 8.36 17.19
C SER A 143 -2.08 9.43 16.10
N GLY A 144 -2.61 9.07 14.95
CA GLY A 144 -2.72 9.94 13.77
C GLY A 144 -1.57 9.81 12.76
N GLY A 145 -0.50 9.07 13.10
CA GLY A 145 0.64 8.82 12.22
C GLY A 145 1.59 10.00 12.07
N HIS A 146 2.46 9.90 11.06
CA HIS A 146 3.39 10.96 10.66
C HIS A 146 2.65 12.16 10.06
N ARG A 147 2.98 13.34 10.58
CA ARG A 147 2.54 14.63 10.05
C ARG A 147 3.73 15.26 9.35
N ALA A 148 3.61 15.50 8.05
CA ALA A 148 4.62 16.24 7.32
C ALA A 148 4.84 17.60 8.00
N SER A 149 6.08 17.91 8.35
CA SER A 149 6.45 19.24 8.82
C SER A 149 6.27 20.21 7.64
N PRO A 150 5.65 21.39 7.83
CA PRO A 150 5.42 22.35 6.75
C PRO A 150 6.71 22.89 6.10
N ALA A 151 7.90 22.54 6.61
CA ALA A 151 9.20 23.02 6.12
C ALA A 151 9.85 22.19 5.00
N ALA A 152 9.33 21.00 4.65
CA ALA A 152 10.01 20.09 3.70
C ALA A 152 9.35 20.05 2.29
N GLY A 153 8.49 21.01 1.98
CA GLY A 153 7.63 21.00 0.79
C GLY A 153 8.02 21.95 -0.34
N GLY A 154 9.27 22.42 -0.41
CA GLY A 154 9.65 23.35 -1.46
C GLY A 154 11.15 23.49 -1.62
N GLU A 155 11.76 22.64 -2.46
CA GLU A 155 13.08 22.94 -3.04
C GLU A 155 13.32 22.31 -4.43
N ASP A 156 12.44 21.45 -4.95
CA ASP A 156 12.66 20.81 -6.27
C ASP A 156 11.67 21.24 -7.39
N ALA A 157 10.94 22.35 -7.25
CA ALA A 157 9.93 22.76 -8.24
C ALA A 157 10.12 24.16 -8.89
N GLU A 158 11.13 24.94 -8.53
CA GLU A 158 11.29 26.30 -9.06
C GLU A 158 12.71 26.58 -9.57
N ALA A 159 13.08 25.89 -10.65
CA ALA A 159 14.24 26.26 -11.47
C ALA A 159 13.98 25.99 -12.96
N ALA A 160 12.81 26.38 -13.48
CA ALA A 160 12.53 26.31 -14.91
C ALA A 160 11.44 27.31 -15.36
N ALA A 161 11.60 28.61 -15.09
CA ALA A 161 10.91 29.66 -15.84
C ALA A 161 11.49 31.06 -15.53
N ALA A 162 12.63 31.39 -16.13
CA ALA A 162 13.02 32.79 -16.32
C ALA A 162 12.94 33.10 -17.81
N PRO A 163 12.01 33.96 -18.28
CA PRO A 163 12.06 34.43 -19.65
C PRO A 163 13.14 35.51 -19.77
N ALA A 164 14.19 35.20 -20.54
CA ALA A 164 15.15 36.17 -21.02
C ALA A 164 14.47 37.11 -22.03
N ALA A 165 14.40 38.39 -21.71
CA ALA A 165 14.13 39.45 -22.68
C ALA A 165 15.46 40.10 -23.08
N PRO A 166 15.69 40.34 -24.40
CA PRO A 166 16.62 41.38 -24.79
C PRO A 166 15.98 42.46 -25.68
N ALA A 167 16.31 43.69 -25.28
CA ALA A 167 16.40 44.97 -26.00
C ALA A 167 15.14 45.58 -26.66
#